data_AF-A0A2S9X0I5-F1
#
_entry.id   AF-A0A2S9X0I5-F1
#
_cell.length_a   1.000
_cell.length_b   1.000
_cell.length_c   1.000
_cell.angle_alpha   90.00
_cell.angle_beta   90.00
_cell.angle_gamma   90.00
#
_symmetry.space_group_name_H-M   'P 1'
#
loop_
_entity.id
_entity.type
_entity.pdbx_description
1 polymer ?
#
loop_
_entity_poly.entity_id
_entity_poly.type
_entity_poly.pdbx_seq_one_letter_code
_entity_poly.pdbx_strand_id
1 'polypeptide(L)'
;MSSQAKQGGLATLFMALTLLALASLVLLAGSRQLVLAHANAQNQQRYHQALNYAEEGLLAGQNALSQGLPLPTSPHYQLKMTDLGASRLHLESIGVYDGHQVRVQRIFQQGEDEEPPRSALTIVGDINLSGAIKMISDKPVDMTVDGMVTLDGSVDNIDTLQSTGDIIVRGNQTINTLHSNGNLELSNGRYQTVKAMGKLTLTGSAIVEQLARVNGNADFLNSPGGQTAVKQAQVKGNVLINTGGAPLGALETEGKVDIQQFGGMASLKALGDLTIQGWGAPISGVIAGRLGYNTNNRDISIQVDPKLQLKLQPVPPLQVTRPRIDAYDFRHEAHYRFEYDDKGRILVTVRQIHGIPDGSYRLGIATDSQQPNHLCRELDASGRCLAGNPSYLICKGYDANTSDCFAGSAPGRWKISGMTMAPGVLWFDGDLEIGSGVYHNTFIATGNIVTSGRHVSYAVNYAGAIGICRNSDFPNAYPLDYCPGGVFKGRPIGHAVLLAGGYRNGKFRGGNITLGASTQVYGNVWAGNMLISGGNTTIHGYISAARQSNDASLRHNWGGSTTIDLTQLPDSFKPGVDPGQGGNNGGKKALTALPYSWMDSGVGS
;
A
#
# COMPACT_ATOMS: atom_id res chain seq x y z
N MET A 1 18.59 -79.35 76.85
CA MET A 1 17.95 -78.87 75.61
C MET A 1 17.00 -77.71 75.95
N SER A 2 16.89 -76.71 75.05
CA SER A 2 15.93 -75.59 75.05
C SER A 2 16.20 -74.29 75.84
N SER A 3 17.27 -73.54 75.52
CA SER A 3 17.24 -72.07 75.74
C SER A 3 17.80 -71.23 74.58
N GLN A 4 18.60 -71.80 73.67
CA GLN A 4 19.13 -71.08 72.51
C GLN A 4 18.13 -70.88 71.34
N ALA A 5 16.98 -71.54 71.35
CA ALA A 5 15.96 -71.38 70.29
C ALA A 5 15.01 -70.18 70.50
N LYS A 6 14.98 -69.55 71.68
CA LYS A 6 14.02 -68.44 71.99
C LYS A 6 14.56 -67.03 71.70
N GLN A 7 15.87 -66.82 71.64
CA GLN A 7 16.45 -65.49 71.36
C GLN A 7 16.47 -65.15 69.86
N GLY A 8 16.58 -66.16 68.98
CA GLY A 8 16.50 -65.95 67.52
C GLY A 8 15.11 -65.48 67.07
N GLY A 9 14.05 -66.00 67.69
CA GLY A 9 12.66 -65.65 67.35
C GLY A 9 12.26 -64.22 67.70
N LEU A 10 12.79 -63.67 68.79
CA LEU A 10 12.45 -62.30 69.23
C LEU A 10 13.18 -61.25 68.38
N ALA A 11 14.43 -61.52 68.01
CA ALA A 11 15.19 -60.66 67.09
C ALA A 11 14.61 -60.68 65.66
N THR A 12 14.18 -61.84 65.15
CA THR A 12 13.49 -61.93 63.85
C THR A 12 12.11 -61.28 63.89
N LEU A 13 11.35 -61.40 64.98
CA LEU A 13 10.08 -60.70 65.14
C LEU A 13 10.27 -59.18 65.16
N PHE A 14 11.28 -58.68 65.89
CA PHE A 14 11.57 -57.25 65.95
C PHE A 14 12.02 -56.69 64.61
N MET A 15 12.85 -57.44 63.87
CA MET A 15 13.29 -57.10 62.52
C MET A 15 12.12 -57.14 61.51
N ALA A 16 11.22 -58.12 61.64
CA ALA A 16 10.01 -58.19 60.81
C ALA A 16 9.05 -57.02 61.09
N LEU A 17 8.88 -56.64 62.36
CA LEU A 17 8.04 -55.50 62.77
C LEU A 17 8.63 -54.16 62.32
N THR A 18 9.95 -53.96 62.42
CA THR A 18 10.59 -52.73 61.90
C THR A 18 10.54 -52.66 60.38
N LEU A 19 10.72 -53.78 59.67
CA LEU A 19 10.54 -53.84 58.22
C LEU A 19 9.10 -53.54 57.81
N LEU A 20 8.10 -54.07 58.52
CA LEU A 20 6.69 -53.75 58.30
C LEU A 20 6.38 -52.27 58.56
N ALA A 21 6.91 -51.71 59.66
CA ALA A 21 6.73 -50.30 59.98
C ALA A 21 7.36 -49.39 58.92
N LEU A 22 8.58 -49.71 58.45
CA LEU A 22 9.25 -49.00 57.35
C LEU A 22 8.47 -49.12 56.04
N ALA A 23 7.98 -50.31 55.70
CA ALA A 23 7.17 -50.54 54.50
C ALA A 23 5.86 -49.72 54.54
N SER A 24 5.18 -49.68 55.71
CA SER A 24 3.99 -48.84 55.89
C SER A 24 4.29 -47.35 55.76
N LEU A 25 5.42 -46.87 56.28
CA LEU A 25 5.84 -45.47 56.18
C LEU A 25 6.16 -45.06 54.73
N VAL A 26 6.82 -45.94 53.98
CA VAL A 26 7.08 -45.75 52.54
C VAL A 26 5.77 -45.74 51.73
N LEU A 27 4.82 -46.63 52.04
CA LEU A 27 3.51 -46.65 51.39
C LEU A 27 2.70 -45.37 51.68
N LEU A 28 2.74 -44.87 52.92
CA LEU A 28 2.11 -43.60 53.31
C LEU A 28 2.77 -42.38 52.64
N ALA A 29 4.09 -42.38 52.51
CA ALA A 29 4.82 -41.33 51.79
C ALA A 29 4.49 -41.36 50.28
N GLY A 30 4.45 -42.56 49.68
CA GLY A 30 4.09 -42.76 48.28
C GLY A 30 2.64 -42.37 47.96
N SER A 31 1.68 -42.73 48.82
CA SER A 31 0.28 -42.34 48.64
C SER A 31 0.07 -40.83 48.76
N ARG A 32 0.77 -40.16 49.69
CA ARG A 32 0.76 -38.69 49.80
C ARG A 32 1.32 -38.03 48.54
N GLN A 33 2.43 -38.54 48.00
CA GLN A 33 3.00 -38.02 46.75
C GLN A 33 2.07 -38.22 45.56
N LEU A 34 1.40 -39.38 45.46
CA LEU A 34 0.44 -39.66 44.40
C LEU A 34 -0.78 -38.74 44.48
N VAL A 35 -1.32 -38.50 45.68
CA VAL A 35 -2.45 -37.58 45.89
C VAL A 35 -2.07 -36.15 45.55
N LEU A 36 -0.86 -35.70 45.92
CA LEU A 36 -0.34 -34.37 45.54
C LEU A 36 -0.15 -34.25 44.03
N ALA A 37 0.39 -35.28 43.37
CA ALA A 37 0.56 -35.29 41.92
C ALA A 37 -0.79 -35.26 41.18
N HIS A 38 -1.78 -36.01 41.68
CA HIS A 38 -3.12 -36.04 41.11
C HIS A 38 -3.87 -34.71 41.31
N ALA A 39 -3.80 -34.13 42.51
CA ALA A 39 -4.38 -32.81 42.79
C ALA A 39 -3.72 -31.71 41.96
N ASN A 40 -2.40 -31.78 41.76
CA ASN A 40 -1.67 -30.84 40.91
C ASN A 40 -2.08 -30.98 39.43
N ALA A 41 -2.21 -32.21 38.93
CA ALA A 41 -2.66 -32.47 37.55
C ALA A 41 -4.10 -31.98 37.31
N GLN A 42 -5.01 -32.18 38.28
CA GLN A 42 -6.38 -31.67 38.19
C GLN A 42 -6.42 -30.14 38.22
N ASN A 43 -5.62 -29.49 39.07
CA ASN A 43 -5.53 -28.03 39.10
C ASN A 43 -4.92 -27.45 37.82
N GLN A 44 -3.89 -28.10 37.26
CA GLN A 44 -3.34 -27.73 35.95
C GLN A 44 -4.38 -27.87 34.84
N GLN A 45 -5.15 -28.96 34.82
CA GLN A 45 -6.21 -29.16 33.83
C GLN A 45 -7.28 -28.06 33.94
N ARG A 46 -7.74 -27.75 35.16
CA ARG A 46 -8.72 -26.67 35.40
C ARG A 46 -8.19 -25.31 34.96
N TYR A 47 -6.92 -25.02 35.25
CA TYR A 47 -6.26 -23.80 34.80
C TYR A 47 -6.21 -23.71 33.28
N HIS A 48 -5.76 -24.75 32.58
CA HIS A 48 -5.69 -24.74 31.11
C HIS A 48 -7.07 -24.59 30.47
N GLN A 49 -8.10 -25.21 31.04
CA GLN A 49 -9.45 -25.07 30.54
C GLN A 49 -10.02 -23.65 30.77
N ALA A 50 -9.78 -23.06 31.94
CA ALA A 50 -10.16 -21.67 32.23
C ALA A 50 -9.39 -20.67 31.34
N LEU A 51 -8.10 -20.92 31.07
CA LEU A 51 -7.29 -20.14 30.14
C LEU A 51 -7.85 -20.20 28.71
N ASN A 52 -8.20 -21.39 28.23
CA ASN A 52 -8.82 -21.54 26.90
C ASN A 52 -10.10 -20.71 26.78
N TYR A 53 -10.97 -20.71 27.80
CA TYR A 53 -12.16 -19.87 27.80
C TYR A 53 -11.84 -18.38 27.88
N ALA A 54 -10.80 -17.99 28.62
CA ALA A 54 -10.35 -16.62 28.69
C ALA A 54 -9.84 -16.14 27.32
N GLU A 55 -9.05 -16.95 26.61
CA GLU A 55 -8.57 -16.68 25.25
C GLU A 55 -9.70 -16.64 24.22
N GLU A 56 -10.65 -17.57 24.31
CA GLU A 56 -11.86 -17.57 23.47
C GLU A 56 -12.65 -16.27 23.65
N GLY A 57 -12.88 -15.85 24.90
CA GLY A 57 -13.54 -14.59 25.19
C GLY A 57 -12.76 -13.38 24.66
N LEU A 58 -11.42 -13.39 24.77
CA LEU A 58 -10.59 -12.30 24.26
C LEU A 58 -10.68 -12.18 22.73
N LEU A 59 -10.70 -13.32 22.02
CA LEU A 59 -10.91 -13.37 20.57
C LEU A 59 -12.32 -12.92 20.17
N ALA A 60 -13.35 -13.37 20.89
CA ALA A 60 -14.73 -12.98 20.65
C ALA A 60 -14.95 -11.48 20.89
N GLY A 61 -14.40 -10.94 21.98
CA GLY A 61 -14.42 -9.51 22.29
C GLY A 61 -13.64 -8.69 21.26
N GLN A 62 -12.47 -9.16 20.82
CA GLN A 62 -11.70 -8.53 19.75
C GLN A 62 -12.49 -8.45 18.43
N ASN A 63 -13.17 -9.53 18.04
CA ASN A 63 -13.99 -9.57 16.84
C ASN A 63 -15.22 -8.66 16.93
N ALA A 64 -15.86 -8.58 18.10
CA ALA A 64 -16.96 -7.65 18.32
C ALA A 64 -16.49 -6.19 18.24
N LEU A 65 -15.35 -5.86 18.86
CA LEU A 65 -14.78 -4.51 18.83
C LEU A 65 -14.34 -4.09 17.42
N SER A 66 -13.74 -4.99 16.63
CA SER A 66 -13.34 -4.69 15.25
C SER A 66 -14.52 -4.43 14.31
N GLN A 67 -15.69 -4.98 14.62
CA GLN A 67 -16.94 -4.79 13.87
C GLN A 67 -17.81 -3.65 14.46
N GLY A 68 -17.39 -3.05 15.57
CA GLY A 68 -18.16 -2.07 16.33
C GLY A 68 -19.51 -2.63 16.81
N LEU A 69 -19.50 -3.88 17.27
CA LEU A 69 -20.62 -4.59 17.90
C LEU A 69 -20.44 -4.58 19.43
N PRO A 70 -21.53 -4.73 20.22
CA PRO A 70 -21.42 -4.89 21.67
C PRO A 70 -20.64 -6.15 22.04
N LEU A 71 -19.98 -6.14 23.20
CA LEU A 71 -19.24 -7.30 23.68
C LEU A 71 -20.17 -8.51 23.88
N PRO A 72 -19.79 -9.69 23.38
CA PRO A 72 -20.61 -10.90 23.49
C PRO A 72 -20.65 -11.39 24.94
N THR A 73 -21.78 -11.99 25.31
CA THR A 73 -21.98 -12.62 26.62
C THR A 73 -21.89 -14.14 26.48
N SER A 74 -21.19 -14.81 27.40
CA SER A 74 -21.03 -16.27 27.42
C SER A 74 -21.03 -16.78 28.88
N PRO A 75 -21.52 -18.01 29.15
CA PRO A 75 -21.35 -18.64 30.46
C PRO A 75 -19.89 -19.05 30.74
N HIS A 76 -19.04 -19.13 29.70
CA HIS A 76 -17.65 -19.59 29.81
C HIS A 76 -16.65 -18.47 30.11
N TYR A 77 -16.99 -17.21 29.78
CA TYR A 77 -16.11 -16.07 29.98
C TYR A 77 -16.88 -14.77 30.24
N GLN A 78 -16.23 -13.83 30.92
CA GLN A 78 -16.74 -12.48 31.16
C GLN A 78 -15.82 -11.46 30.51
N LEU A 79 -16.41 -10.52 29.75
CA LEU A 79 -15.66 -9.47 29.06
C LEU A 79 -15.87 -8.12 29.75
N LYS A 80 -14.78 -7.39 29.91
CA LYS A 80 -14.79 -6.03 30.44
C LYS A 80 -13.92 -5.13 29.57
N MET A 81 -14.46 -3.98 29.19
CA MET A 81 -13.72 -2.94 28.48
C MET A 81 -13.54 -1.72 29.37
N THR A 82 -12.33 -1.18 29.41
CA THR A 82 -11.97 0.05 30.12
C THR A 82 -11.32 1.02 29.14
N ASP A 83 -11.80 2.26 29.08
CA ASP A 83 -11.13 3.34 28.34
C ASP A 83 -9.92 3.82 29.14
N LEU A 84 -8.72 3.79 28.54
CA LEU A 84 -7.47 4.22 29.17
C LEU A 84 -7.06 5.65 28.76
N GLY A 85 -7.84 6.32 27.91
CA GLY A 85 -7.48 7.62 27.34
C GLY A 85 -6.38 7.52 26.27
N ALA A 86 -6.12 8.65 25.57
CA ALA A 86 -5.16 8.72 24.46
C ALA A 86 -5.38 7.65 23.38
N SER A 87 -6.64 7.47 22.99
CA SER A 87 -7.05 6.51 21.96
C SER A 87 -6.64 5.05 22.29
N ARG A 88 -6.68 4.64 23.57
CA ARG A 88 -6.39 3.25 23.98
C ARG A 88 -7.55 2.65 24.77
N LEU A 89 -7.91 1.41 24.42
CA LEU A 89 -8.92 0.61 25.11
C LEU A 89 -8.26 -0.63 25.71
N HIS A 90 -8.60 -0.95 26.94
CA HIS A 90 -8.22 -2.19 27.61
C HIS A 90 -9.38 -3.17 27.56
N LEU A 91 -9.18 -4.34 26.94
CA LEU A 91 -10.13 -5.44 26.96
C LEU A 91 -9.58 -6.53 27.88
N GLU A 92 -10.41 -6.93 28.83
CA GLU A 92 -10.15 -8.01 29.75
C GLU A 92 -11.17 -9.14 29.50
N SER A 93 -10.67 -10.37 29.47
CA SER A 93 -11.48 -11.59 29.40
C SER A 93 -11.14 -12.50 30.57
N ILE A 94 -12.17 -12.85 31.34
CA ILE A 94 -12.06 -13.74 32.49
C ILE A 94 -12.75 -15.06 32.13
N GLY A 95 -11.97 -16.10 31.89
CA GLY A 95 -12.49 -17.46 31.66
C GLY A 95 -12.78 -18.17 32.97
N VAL A 96 -13.93 -18.84 33.06
CA VAL A 96 -14.39 -19.51 34.29
C VAL A 96 -14.63 -20.99 34.02
N TYR A 97 -13.93 -21.86 34.76
CA TYR A 97 -14.13 -23.31 34.69
C TYR A 97 -14.00 -23.94 36.08
N ASP A 98 -15.06 -24.62 36.55
CA ASP A 98 -15.08 -25.37 37.82
C ASP A 98 -14.52 -24.57 39.02
N GLY A 99 -15.03 -23.35 39.20
CA GLY A 99 -14.61 -22.41 40.25
C GLY A 99 -13.26 -21.73 40.05
N HIS A 100 -12.49 -22.10 39.03
CA HIS A 100 -11.22 -21.44 38.68
C HIS A 100 -11.45 -20.31 37.68
N GLN A 101 -10.75 -19.19 37.89
CA GLN A 101 -10.79 -18.03 37.01
C GLN A 101 -9.39 -17.73 36.48
N VAL A 102 -9.29 -17.55 35.17
CA VAL A 102 -8.06 -17.09 34.51
C VAL A 102 -8.37 -15.82 33.74
N ARG A 103 -7.49 -14.83 33.86
CA ARG A 103 -7.64 -13.52 33.24
C ARG A 103 -6.60 -13.33 32.16
N VAL A 104 -7.07 -13.04 30.96
CA VAL A 104 -6.23 -12.57 29.86
C VAL A 104 -6.68 -11.16 29.49
N GLN A 105 -5.72 -10.33 29.09
CA GLN A 105 -5.99 -8.95 28.75
C GLN A 105 -5.25 -8.53 27.49
N ARG A 106 -5.79 -7.52 26.81
CA ARG A 106 -5.16 -6.91 25.65
C ARG A 106 -5.46 -5.42 25.60
N ILE A 107 -4.47 -4.64 25.21
CA ILE A 107 -4.64 -3.21 24.97
C ILE A 107 -4.78 -3.00 23.46
N PHE A 108 -5.86 -2.34 23.09
CA PHE A 108 -6.15 -1.85 21.75
C PHE A 108 -5.79 -0.39 21.68
N GLN A 109 -5.14 0.01 20.60
CA GLN A 109 -5.07 1.39 20.19
C GLN A 109 -6.22 1.64 19.22
N GLN A 110 -7.17 2.47 19.63
CA GLN A 110 -8.05 3.13 18.70
C GLN A 110 -7.14 3.97 17.81
N GLY A 111 -7.19 3.78 16.49
CA GLY A 111 -6.36 4.58 15.62
C GLY A 111 -6.55 6.07 15.92
N GLU A 112 -5.50 6.75 16.40
CA GLU A 112 -5.03 7.91 15.64
C GLU A 112 -4.73 7.39 14.24
N ASP A 113 -4.95 8.18 13.20
CA ASP A 113 -4.71 7.77 11.82
C ASP A 113 -3.32 7.11 11.66
N GLU A 114 -3.19 5.81 11.95
CA GLU A 114 -2.24 4.92 11.32
C GLU A 114 -2.75 4.92 9.91
N GLU A 115 -2.21 5.88 9.16
CA GLU A 115 -2.25 5.89 7.73
C GLU A 115 -1.95 4.43 7.32
N PRO A 116 -2.93 3.67 6.78
CA PRO A 116 -2.61 2.35 6.24
C PRO A 116 -1.43 2.57 5.30
N PRO A 117 -0.40 1.70 5.21
CA PRO A 117 0.77 1.96 4.38
C PRO A 117 0.32 2.53 3.03
N ARG A 118 0.48 3.86 2.88
CA ARG A 118 -0.25 4.59 1.86
C ARG A 118 0.62 4.45 0.63
N SER A 119 0.20 3.60 -0.30
CA SER A 119 0.89 3.48 -1.58
C SER A 119 0.91 4.86 -2.21
N ALA A 120 2.10 5.48 -2.25
CA ALA A 120 2.28 6.79 -2.87
C ALA A 120 1.87 6.76 -4.35
N LEU A 121 1.80 5.56 -4.92
CA LEU A 121 1.30 5.26 -6.25
C LEU A 121 0.23 4.16 -6.18
N THR A 122 -1.00 4.52 -6.52
CA THR A 122 -2.10 3.56 -6.77
C THR A 122 -2.51 3.66 -8.23
N ILE A 123 -2.21 2.61 -9.01
CA ILE A 123 -2.45 2.61 -10.46
C ILE A 123 -3.38 1.44 -10.82
N VAL A 124 -4.47 1.72 -11.52
CA VAL A 124 -5.37 0.70 -12.09
C VAL A 124 -5.05 0.56 -13.57
N GLY A 125 -4.75 -0.65 -14.01
CA GLY A 125 -4.35 -0.98 -15.36
C GLY A 125 -2.85 -1.15 -15.56
N ASP A 126 -2.48 -1.58 -16.77
CA ASP A 126 -1.10 -1.91 -17.10
C ASP A 126 -0.21 -0.66 -17.10
N ILE A 127 0.99 -0.77 -16.52
CA ILE A 127 1.99 0.28 -16.50
C ILE A 127 3.31 -0.17 -17.11
N ASN A 128 3.81 0.66 -18.02
CA ASN A 128 5.15 0.54 -18.59
C ASN A 128 6.03 1.70 -18.08
N LEU A 129 7.08 1.32 -17.35
CA LEU A 129 8.14 2.20 -16.86
C LEU A 129 9.40 1.96 -17.70
N SER A 130 9.50 2.65 -18.83
CA SER A 130 10.62 2.54 -19.77
C SER A 130 11.68 3.63 -19.60
N GLY A 131 11.33 4.71 -18.89
CA GLY A 131 12.21 5.84 -18.61
C GLY A 131 13.07 5.71 -17.34
N ALA A 132 13.78 6.79 -16.99
CA ALA A 132 14.43 6.93 -15.70
C ALA A 132 13.40 7.45 -14.68
N ILE A 133 12.96 6.59 -13.77
CA ILE A 133 11.99 6.93 -12.73
C ILE A 133 12.72 7.00 -11.40
N LYS A 134 12.70 8.17 -10.76
CA LYS A 134 13.34 8.38 -9.45
C LYS A 134 12.29 8.64 -8.40
N MET A 135 12.24 7.80 -7.37
CA MET A 135 11.41 8.04 -6.19
C MET A 135 12.32 8.58 -5.06
N ILE A 136 12.02 9.76 -4.54
CA ILE A 136 12.79 10.41 -3.48
C ILE A 136 11.91 10.50 -2.24
N SER A 137 12.35 9.93 -1.13
CA SER A 137 11.60 9.85 0.12
C SER A 137 12.53 9.45 1.27
N ASP A 138 12.16 9.76 2.51
CA ASP A 138 12.94 9.39 3.70
C ASP A 138 13.00 7.87 3.94
N LYS A 139 12.03 7.14 3.38
CA LYS A 139 11.94 5.68 3.39
C LYS A 139 11.59 5.17 1.99
N PRO A 140 12.08 4.00 1.54
CA PRO A 140 11.72 3.44 0.24
C PRO A 140 10.18 3.30 0.08
N VAL A 141 9.70 3.41 -1.16
CA VAL A 141 8.28 3.65 -1.47
C VAL A 141 7.53 2.36 -1.79
N ASP A 142 6.27 2.28 -1.34
CA ASP A 142 5.32 1.23 -1.71
C ASP A 142 4.52 1.60 -2.97
N MET A 143 4.47 0.66 -3.91
CA MET A 143 3.76 0.79 -5.19
C MET A 143 2.76 -0.35 -5.37
N THR A 144 1.50 -0.01 -5.67
CA THR A 144 0.43 -0.98 -5.92
C THR A 144 -0.20 -0.75 -7.28
N VAL A 145 -0.27 -1.82 -8.08
CA VAL A 145 -0.83 -1.80 -9.44
C VAL A 145 -1.91 -2.87 -9.59
N ASP A 146 -3.11 -2.46 -10.02
CA ASP A 146 -4.16 -3.38 -10.44
C ASP A 146 -4.09 -3.62 -11.96
N GLY A 147 -3.06 -4.34 -12.40
CA GLY A 147 -2.76 -4.59 -13.82
C GLY A 147 -1.35 -5.16 -13.99
N MET A 148 -0.86 -5.27 -15.23
CA MET A 148 0.53 -5.71 -15.48
C MET A 148 1.54 -4.58 -15.23
N VAL A 149 2.73 -4.93 -14.71
CA VAL A 149 3.86 -3.99 -14.55
C VAL A 149 5.02 -4.41 -15.44
N THR A 150 5.54 -3.49 -16.24
CA THR A 150 6.79 -3.67 -17.01
C THR A 150 7.79 -2.60 -16.60
N LEU A 151 8.97 -3.02 -16.13
CA LEU A 151 10.11 -2.16 -15.75
C LEU A 151 11.26 -2.39 -16.73
N ASP A 152 11.33 -1.58 -17.79
CA ASP A 152 12.39 -1.62 -18.80
C ASP A 152 13.49 -0.58 -18.55
N GLY A 153 13.17 0.50 -17.84
CA GLY A 153 14.12 1.58 -17.51
C GLY A 153 14.87 1.40 -16.19
N SER A 154 15.29 2.50 -15.54
CA SER A 154 15.87 2.51 -14.18
C SER A 154 14.84 3.06 -13.20
N VAL A 155 14.54 2.32 -12.13
CA VAL A 155 13.53 2.69 -11.12
C VAL A 155 14.13 2.50 -9.74
N ASP A 156 14.47 3.62 -9.10
CA ASP A 156 15.14 3.61 -7.81
C ASP A 156 14.16 3.77 -6.64
N ASN A 157 14.57 3.26 -5.47
CA ASN A 157 13.95 3.50 -4.17
C ASN A 157 12.52 2.94 -3.99
N ILE A 158 12.24 1.77 -4.57
CA ILE A 158 11.03 1.00 -4.30
C ILE A 158 11.29 0.00 -3.16
N ASP A 159 10.49 0.05 -2.09
CA ASP A 159 10.48 -1.00 -1.08
C ASP A 159 9.72 -2.22 -1.60
N THR A 160 8.43 -2.01 -1.87
CA THR A 160 7.48 -3.05 -2.20
C THR A 160 6.74 -2.69 -3.49
N LEU A 161 6.75 -3.61 -4.45
CA LEU A 161 5.95 -3.55 -5.67
C LEU A 161 4.96 -4.71 -5.70
N GLN A 162 3.67 -4.39 -5.72
CA GLN A 162 2.59 -5.36 -5.74
C GLN A 162 1.70 -5.19 -6.97
N SER A 163 1.30 -6.30 -7.57
CA SER A 163 0.58 -6.34 -8.84
C SER A 163 -0.52 -7.41 -8.83
N THR A 164 -1.71 -7.07 -9.34
CA THR A 164 -2.77 -8.07 -9.63
C THR A 164 -2.56 -8.78 -10.97
N GLY A 165 -1.66 -8.27 -11.83
CA GLY A 165 -1.22 -8.92 -13.07
C GLY A 165 0.22 -9.39 -12.98
N ASP A 166 0.85 -9.63 -14.13
CA ASP A 166 2.26 -10.02 -14.20
C ASP A 166 3.20 -8.86 -13.81
N ILE A 167 4.42 -9.16 -13.36
CA ILE A 167 5.50 -8.18 -13.24
C ILE A 167 6.69 -8.66 -14.07
N ILE A 168 7.14 -7.80 -14.98
CA ILE A 168 8.29 -8.03 -15.85
C ILE A 168 9.34 -6.97 -15.53
N VAL A 169 10.53 -7.39 -15.09
CA VAL A 169 11.65 -6.50 -14.77
C VAL A 169 12.83 -6.84 -15.67
N ARG A 170 13.13 -5.96 -16.62
CA ARG A 170 14.27 -6.10 -17.54
C ARG A 170 15.46 -5.26 -17.12
N GLY A 171 15.20 -4.11 -16.49
CA GLY A 171 16.22 -3.21 -15.95
C GLY A 171 16.93 -3.76 -14.70
N ASN A 172 18.05 -3.14 -14.33
CA ASN A 172 18.79 -3.47 -13.12
C ASN A 172 18.24 -2.69 -11.92
N GLN A 173 17.33 -3.30 -11.15
CA GLN A 173 16.70 -2.67 -9.99
C GLN A 173 17.09 -3.35 -8.68
N THR A 174 16.96 -2.63 -7.57
CA THR A 174 16.94 -3.22 -6.22
C THR A 174 15.56 -3.00 -5.63
N ILE A 175 14.84 -4.09 -5.32
CA ILE A 175 13.49 -4.03 -4.74
C ILE A 175 13.42 -5.01 -3.57
N ASN A 176 12.92 -4.58 -2.42
CA ASN A 176 12.84 -5.47 -1.26
C ASN A 176 11.77 -6.55 -1.47
N THR A 177 10.55 -6.17 -1.82
CA THR A 177 9.45 -7.13 -1.98
C THR A 177 8.76 -7.01 -3.33
N LEU A 178 8.69 -8.12 -4.06
CA LEU A 178 7.82 -8.28 -5.23
C LEU A 178 6.64 -9.21 -4.89
N HIS A 179 5.43 -8.80 -5.26
CA HIS A 179 4.23 -9.64 -5.16
C HIS A 179 3.40 -9.54 -6.43
N SER A 180 3.15 -10.67 -7.09
CA SER A 180 2.30 -10.77 -8.29
C SER A 180 1.24 -11.86 -8.12
N ASN A 181 -0.01 -11.52 -8.45
CA ASN A 181 -1.07 -12.51 -8.69
C ASN A 181 -0.87 -13.29 -10.00
N GLY A 182 -0.06 -12.76 -10.91
CA GLY A 182 0.34 -13.40 -12.14
C GLY A 182 1.73 -14.01 -12.07
N ASN A 183 2.42 -13.98 -13.20
CA ASN A 183 3.80 -14.39 -13.37
C ASN A 183 4.78 -13.29 -12.93
N LEU A 184 6.02 -13.70 -12.67
CA LEU A 184 7.16 -12.83 -12.44
C LEU A 184 8.28 -13.19 -13.42
N GLU A 185 8.75 -12.23 -14.21
CA GLU A 185 9.88 -12.38 -15.13
C GLU A 185 10.97 -11.36 -14.76
N LEU A 186 12.08 -11.83 -14.20
CA LEU A 186 13.16 -10.98 -13.68
C LEU A 186 14.45 -11.26 -14.46
N SER A 187 14.91 -10.33 -15.28
CA SER A 187 16.15 -10.49 -16.07
C SER A 187 17.41 -9.97 -15.39
N ASN A 188 17.29 -8.93 -14.56
CA ASN A 188 18.42 -8.32 -13.87
C ASN A 188 17.97 -7.83 -12.49
N GLY A 189 18.90 -7.37 -11.66
CA GLY A 189 18.59 -6.76 -10.36
C GLY A 189 18.71 -7.67 -9.16
N ARG A 190 18.47 -7.09 -7.98
CA ARG A 190 18.52 -7.76 -6.67
C ARG A 190 17.18 -7.63 -5.96
N TYR A 191 16.68 -8.75 -5.47
CA TYR A 191 15.37 -8.85 -4.83
C TYR A 191 15.49 -9.55 -3.48
N GLN A 192 14.97 -8.98 -2.39
CA GLN A 192 15.02 -9.69 -1.10
C GLN A 192 13.99 -10.83 -1.11
N THR A 193 12.72 -10.48 -1.30
CA THR A 193 11.59 -11.41 -1.29
C THR A 193 10.77 -11.31 -2.57
N VAL A 194 10.49 -12.45 -3.18
CA VAL A 194 9.76 -12.56 -4.44
C VAL A 194 8.58 -13.52 -4.23
N LYS A 195 7.35 -13.06 -4.48
CA LYS A 195 6.11 -13.83 -4.29
C LYS A 195 5.29 -13.86 -5.59
N ALA A 196 5.13 -15.04 -6.17
CA ALA A 196 4.33 -15.24 -7.38
C ALA A 196 3.21 -16.25 -7.14
N MET A 197 1.97 -15.89 -7.48
CA MET A 197 0.90 -16.88 -7.62
C MET A 197 1.04 -17.68 -8.92
N GLY A 198 1.57 -17.08 -9.98
CA GLY A 198 1.88 -17.74 -11.24
C GLY A 198 3.28 -18.36 -11.24
N LYS A 199 3.91 -18.32 -12.41
CA LYS A 199 5.29 -18.79 -12.65
C LYS A 199 6.30 -17.71 -12.26
N LEU A 200 7.45 -18.13 -11.72
CA LEU A 200 8.64 -17.28 -11.60
C LEU A 200 9.67 -17.68 -12.66
N THR A 201 10.19 -16.70 -13.41
CA THR A 201 11.28 -16.89 -14.37
C THR A 201 12.40 -15.91 -14.02
N LEU A 202 13.59 -16.42 -13.69
CA LEU A 202 14.80 -15.63 -13.54
C LEU A 202 15.68 -15.83 -14.78
N THR A 203 16.16 -14.75 -15.37
CA THR A 203 17.13 -14.76 -16.49
C THR A 203 18.27 -13.79 -16.19
N GLY A 204 19.22 -13.66 -17.13
CA GLY A 204 20.29 -12.66 -17.06
C GLY A 204 21.07 -12.70 -15.74
N SER A 205 21.12 -11.60 -15.00
CA SER A 205 21.87 -11.46 -13.75
C SER A 205 21.01 -11.33 -12.49
N ALA A 206 19.70 -11.61 -12.58
CA ALA A 206 18.78 -11.45 -11.44
C ALA A 206 19.20 -12.31 -10.23
N ILE A 207 19.03 -11.78 -9.01
CA ILE A 207 19.35 -12.47 -7.75
C ILE A 207 18.18 -12.35 -6.77
N VAL A 208 17.83 -13.44 -6.10
CA VAL A 208 16.90 -13.43 -4.95
C VAL A 208 17.68 -13.69 -3.66
N GLU A 209 17.84 -12.64 -2.85
CA GLU A 209 18.75 -12.60 -1.70
C GLU A 209 18.18 -13.23 -0.42
N GLN A 210 16.85 -13.40 -0.32
CA GLN A 210 16.22 -14.08 0.82
C GLN A 210 15.30 -15.22 0.39
N LEU A 211 14.15 -14.91 -0.21
CA LEU A 211 13.09 -15.90 -0.43
C LEU A 211 12.35 -15.71 -1.75
N ALA A 212 12.32 -16.74 -2.57
CA ALA A 212 11.37 -16.91 -3.66
C ALA A 212 10.24 -17.85 -3.22
N ARG A 213 8.99 -17.38 -3.22
CA ARG A 213 7.80 -18.18 -2.94
C ARG A 213 6.88 -18.18 -4.15
N VAL A 214 6.56 -19.36 -4.66
CA VAL A 214 5.91 -19.53 -5.96
C VAL A 214 4.84 -20.61 -5.88
N ASN A 215 3.60 -20.27 -6.24
CA ASN A 215 2.52 -21.27 -6.34
C ASN A 215 2.59 -22.06 -7.66
N GLY A 216 3.06 -21.44 -8.75
CA GLY A 216 3.29 -22.12 -10.03
C GLY A 216 4.68 -22.74 -10.15
N ASN A 217 5.18 -22.84 -11.38
CA ASN A 217 6.54 -23.32 -11.69
C ASN A 217 7.60 -22.25 -11.44
N ALA A 218 8.86 -22.66 -11.24
CA ALA A 218 9.99 -21.76 -11.17
C ALA A 218 11.10 -22.16 -12.15
N ASP A 219 11.50 -21.23 -13.01
CA ASP A 219 12.60 -21.40 -13.95
C ASP A 219 13.76 -20.49 -13.54
N PHE A 220 14.82 -21.05 -12.99
CA PHE A 220 16.03 -20.35 -12.58
C PHE A 220 17.08 -20.44 -13.70
N LEU A 221 16.98 -19.53 -14.66
CA LEU A 221 17.81 -19.46 -15.88
C LEU A 221 18.82 -18.31 -15.85
N ASN A 222 19.09 -17.77 -14.66
CA ASN A 222 19.95 -16.61 -14.42
C ASN A 222 21.39 -17.04 -14.12
N SER A 223 22.37 -16.28 -14.60
CA SER A 223 23.80 -16.48 -14.37
C SER A 223 24.44 -15.24 -13.72
N PRO A 224 24.24 -15.03 -12.40
CA PRO A 224 24.83 -13.90 -11.66
C PRO A 224 26.34 -14.06 -11.36
N GLY A 225 27.03 -14.95 -12.06
CA GLY A 225 28.44 -15.30 -11.80
C GLY A 225 28.61 -16.10 -10.50
N GLY A 226 29.63 -15.79 -9.71
CA GLY A 226 29.98 -16.54 -8.50
C GLY A 226 29.05 -16.32 -7.29
N GLN A 227 27.96 -15.58 -7.45
CA GLN A 227 27.01 -15.27 -6.37
C GLN A 227 25.87 -16.29 -6.32
N THR A 228 25.28 -16.48 -5.14
CA THR A 228 24.10 -17.34 -4.98
C THR A 228 22.92 -16.77 -5.76
N ALA A 229 22.39 -17.52 -6.71
CA ALA A 229 21.28 -17.11 -7.57
C ALA A 229 19.98 -16.90 -6.79
N VAL A 230 19.64 -17.85 -5.92
CA VAL A 230 18.44 -17.81 -5.06
C VAL A 230 18.81 -18.39 -3.71
N LYS A 231 18.70 -17.61 -2.63
CA LYS A 231 19.07 -18.06 -1.27
C LYS A 231 18.09 -19.08 -0.69
N GLN A 232 16.79 -18.89 -0.91
CA GLN A 232 15.77 -19.84 -0.52
C GLN A 232 14.63 -19.82 -1.55
N ALA A 233 14.14 -21.00 -1.93
CA ALA A 233 13.01 -21.17 -2.82
C ALA A 233 11.97 -22.13 -2.23
N GLN A 234 10.71 -21.72 -2.24
CA GLN A 234 9.54 -22.52 -1.87
C GLN A 234 8.58 -22.54 -3.06
N VAL A 235 8.54 -23.66 -3.78
CA VAL A 235 7.86 -23.74 -5.09
C VAL A 235 6.86 -24.88 -5.10
N LYS A 236 5.57 -24.60 -5.29
CA LYS A 236 4.57 -25.67 -5.37
C LYS A 236 4.56 -26.39 -6.72
N GLY A 237 4.92 -25.71 -7.80
CA GLY A 237 5.07 -26.31 -9.12
C GLY A 237 6.43 -26.95 -9.36
N ASN A 238 6.73 -27.22 -10.63
CA ASN A 238 8.00 -27.79 -11.07
C ASN A 238 9.11 -26.73 -11.09
N VAL A 239 10.36 -27.19 -10.96
CA VAL A 239 11.54 -26.34 -10.96
C VAL A 239 12.50 -26.74 -12.08
N LEU A 240 12.91 -25.76 -12.90
CA LEU A 240 13.99 -25.89 -13.87
C LEU A 240 15.18 -25.03 -13.41
N ILE A 241 16.38 -25.62 -13.41
CA ILE A 241 17.62 -24.94 -12.97
C ILE A 241 18.65 -24.97 -14.09
N ASN A 242 19.05 -23.79 -14.55
CA ASN A 242 20.14 -23.56 -15.47
C ASN A 242 20.84 -22.23 -15.14
N THR A 243 21.59 -22.21 -14.04
CA THR A 243 22.13 -20.96 -13.46
C THR A 243 23.56 -20.62 -13.90
N GLY A 244 24.04 -21.21 -15.00
CA GLY A 244 25.37 -20.93 -15.56
C GLY A 244 26.55 -21.19 -14.61
N GLY A 245 26.36 -21.97 -13.55
CA GLY A 245 27.37 -22.26 -12.53
C GLY A 245 27.22 -21.46 -11.23
N ALA A 246 26.21 -20.61 -11.09
CA ALA A 246 25.89 -19.96 -9.82
C ALA A 246 25.26 -20.96 -8.82
N PRO A 247 25.65 -20.94 -7.54
CA PRO A 247 25.05 -21.82 -6.54
C PRO A 247 23.62 -21.40 -6.19
N LEU A 248 22.82 -22.34 -5.70
CA LEU A 248 21.53 -22.09 -5.07
C LEU A 248 21.62 -22.39 -3.57
N GLY A 249 20.77 -21.73 -2.78
CA GLY A 249 20.63 -22.05 -1.36
C GLY A 249 19.67 -23.21 -1.14
N ALA A 250 18.66 -23.03 -0.28
CA ALA A 250 17.69 -24.08 0.03
C ALA A 250 16.53 -24.11 -0.97
N LEU A 251 16.16 -25.28 -1.48
CA LEU A 251 15.00 -25.48 -2.34
C LEU A 251 14.02 -26.48 -1.70
N GLU A 252 12.78 -26.04 -1.50
CA GLU A 252 11.66 -26.91 -1.12
C GLU A 252 10.59 -26.85 -2.22
N THR A 253 10.20 -28.01 -2.77
CA THR A 253 9.22 -28.06 -3.85
C THR A 253 8.26 -29.25 -3.82
N GLU A 254 7.00 -29.02 -4.15
CA GLU A 254 6.00 -30.09 -4.35
C GLU A 254 6.10 -30.73 -5.75
N GLY A 255 6.81 -30.10 -6.70
CA GLY A 255 6.96 -30.57 -8.07
C GLY A 255 8.26 -31.33 -8.33
N LYS A 256 8.51 -31.62 -9.62
CA LYS A 256 9.77 -32.20 -10.09
C LYS A 256 10.86 -31.14 -10.21
N VAL A 257 12.11 -31.56 -10.14
CA VAL A 257 13.30 -30.70 -10.31
C VAL A 257 14.14 -31.22 -11.46
N ASP A 258 14.38 -30.37 -12.47
CA ASP A 258 15.28 -30.64 -13.59
C ASP A 258 16.47 -29.67 -13.53
N ILE A 259 17.67 -30.20 -13.38
CA ILE A 259 18.91 -29.44 -13.25
C ILE A 259 19.77 -29.67 -14.47
N GLN A 260 19.93 -28.63 -15.28
CA GLN A 260 20.79 -28.62 -16.46
C GLN A 260 22.22 -28.19 -16.11
N GLN A 261 22.35 -27.07 -15.38
CA GLN A 261 23.64 -26.52 -14.95
C GLN A 261 23.46 -25.65 -13.70
N PHE A 262 24.38 -25.75 -12.74
CA PHE A 262 24.38 -24.99 -11.49
C PHE A 262 25.73 -25.10 -10.76
N GLY A 263 25.96 -24.24 -9.76
CA GLY A 263 27.18 -24.21 -8.94
C GLY A 263 27.13 -25.05 -7.66
N GLY A 264 26.10 -25.87 -7.50
CA GLY A 264 25.77 -26.57 -6.26
C GLY A 264 24.54 -25.99 -5.57
N MET A 265 24.03 -26.71 -4.56
CA MET A 265 22.83 -26.35 -3.81
C MET A 265 22.97 -26.71 -2.33
N ALA A 266 22.60 -25.77 -1.45
CA ALA A 266 22.78 -25.96 -0.01
C ALA A 266 21.89 -27.08 0.56
N SER A 267 20.62 -27.15 0.14
CA SER A 267 19.73 -28.26 0.50
C SER A 267 18.56 -28.38 -0.47
N LEU A 268 18.08 -29.61 -0.67
CA LEU A 268 16.91 -29.92 -1.48
C LEU A 268 15.88 -30.74 -0.70
N LYS A 269 14.61 -30.37 -0.80
CA LYS A 269 13.47 -31.23 -0.53
C LYS A 269 12.48 -31.19 -1.69
N ALA A 270 12.20 -32.32 -2.33
CA ALA A 270 11.26 -32.37 -3.45
C ALA A 270 10.27 -33.53 -3.32
N LEU A 271 8.98 -33.29 -3.54
CA LEU A 271 8.01 -34.39 -3.62
C LEU A 271 8.03 -35.08 -5.00
N GLY A 272 8.47 -34.39 -6.06
CA GLY A 272 8.59 -34.96 -7.40
C GLY A 272 9.94 -35.61 -7.70
N ASP A 273 10.12 -35.97 -8.97
CA ASP A 273 11.36 -36.54 -9.50
C ASP A 273 12.50 -35.51 -9.50
N LEU A 274 13.75 -35.96 -9.37
CA LEU A 274 14.96 -35.16 -9.54
C LEU A 274 15.78 -35.72 -10.70
N THR A 275 16.04 -34.87 -11.70
CA THR A 275 16.96 -35.14 -12.80
C THR A 275 18.11 -34.15 -12.77
N ILE A 276 19.35 -34.63 -12.76
CA ILE A 276 20.57 -33.83 -12.87
C ILE A 276 21.31 -34.27 -14.13
N GLN A 277 21.51 -33.34 -15.06
CA GLN A 277 22.19 -33.58 -16.32
C GLN A 277 23.72 -33.46 -16.17
N GLY A 278 24.46 -34.19 -16.99
CA GLY A 278 25.93 -34.11 -17.05
C GLY A 278 26.64 -34.61 -15.78
N TRP A 279 27.74 -33.96 -15.40
CA TRP A 279 28.50 -34.31 -14.18
C TRP A 279 27.78 -33.90 -12.89
N GLY A 280 26.99 -32.82 -12.93
CA GLY A 280 26.36 -32.22 -11.74
C GLY A 280 27.33 -31.39 -10.88
N ALA A 281 26.86 -30.97 -9.71
CA ALA A 281 27.59 -30.17 -8.72
C ALA A 281 27.15 -30.55 -7.30
N PRO A 282 27.85 -30.12 -6.23
CA PRO A 282 27.55 -30.52 -4.86
C PRO A 282 26.10 -30.22 -4.45
N ILE A 283 25.38 -31.23 -3.97
CA ILE A 283 24.00 -31.10 -3.50
C ILE A 283 23.69 -32.17 -2.46
N SER A 284 22.95 -31.79 -1.43
CA SER A 284 22.38 -32.73 -0.47
C SER A 284 20.88 -32.53 -0.31
N GLY A 285 20.12 -33.61 -0.09
CA GLY A 285 18.67 -33.48 0.05
C GLY A 285 17.89 -34.77 0.12
N VAL A 286 16.57 -34.62 0.20
CA VAL A 286 15.60 -35.72 0.25
C VAL A 286 14.56 -35.52 -0.84
N ILE A 287 14.25 -36.58 -1.59
CA ILE A 287 13.16 -36.56 -2.57
C ILE A 287 12.17 -37.70 -2.34
N ALA A 288 10.90 -37.55 -2.73
CA ALA A 288 9.94 -38.65 -2.74
C ALA A 288 9.86 -39.38 -4.10
N GLY A 289 10.21 -38.68 -5.19
CA GLY A 289 10.16 -39.21 -6.55
C GLY A 289 11.39 -40.02 -6.98
N ARG A 290 11.54 -40.20 -8.29
CA ARG A 290 12.66 -40.89 -8.92
C ARG A 290 13.90 -40.00 -8.97
N LEU A 291 15.06 -40.62 -8.84
CA LEU A 291 16.36 -39.96 -8.89
C LEU A 291 17.11 -40.36 -10.17
N GLY A 292 17.52 -39.37 -10.98
CA GLY A 292 18.37 -39.55 -12.15
C GLY A 292 19.57 -38.59 -12.14
N TYR A 293 20.79 -39.12 -12.04
CA TYR A 293 22.03 -38.34 -12.04
C TYR A 293 23.24 -39.23 -12.41
N ASN A 294 24.42 -38.61 -12.59
CA ASN A 294 25.66 -39.35 -12.75
C ASN A 294 26.15 -39.94 -11.41
N THR A 295 25.91 -41.24 -11.23
CA THR A 295 26.28 -42.01 -10.02
C THR A 295 27.77 -42.03 -9.67
N ASN A 296 28.66 -41.65 -10.60
CA ASN A 296 30.10 -41.55 -10.32
C ASN A 296 30.48 -40.24 -9.60
N ASN A 297 29.59 -39.25 -9.54
CA ASN A 297 29.83 -38.02 -8.81
C ASN A 297 29.50 -38.21 -7.31
N ARG A 298 30.55 -38.21 -6.48
CA ARG A 298 30.44 -38.40 -5.01
C ARG A 298 29.97 -37.16 -4.25
N ASP A 299 29.90 -36.00 -4.91
CA ASP A 299 29.45 -34.74 -4.30
C ASP A 299 27.92 -34.63 -4.26
N ILE A 300 27.20 -35.58 -4.90
CA ILE A 300 25.73 -35.65 -4.93
C ILE A 300 25.26 -36.64 -3.87
N SER A 301 24.55 -36.13 -2.85
CA SER A 301 24.04 -36.92 -1.72
C SER A 301 22.53 -36.77 -1.59
N ILE A 302 21.76 -37.59 -2.31
CA ILE A 302 20.29 -37.54 -2.32
C ILE A 302 19.72 -38.81 -1.71
N GLN A 303 18.86 -38.64 -0.70
CA GLN A 303 18.06 -39.71 -0.12
C GLN A 303 16.68 -39.76 -0.80
N VAL A 304 16.21 -40.96 -1.14
CA VAL A 304 14.83 -41.17 -1.60
C VAL A 304 13.98 -41.62 -0.41
N ASP A 305 13.03 -40.79 0.00
CA ASP A 305 12.03 -41.09 1.04
C ASP A 305 10.61 -40.85 0.51
N PRO A 306 9.88 -41.92 0.12
CA PRO A 306 8.51 -41.82 -0.35
C PRO A 306 7.51 -41.24 0.66
N LYS A 307 7.88 -41.12 1.95
CA LYS A 307 7.03 -40.56 3.02
C LYS A 307 7.31 -39.08 3.29
N LEU A 308 8.21 -38.44 2.54
CA LEU A 308 8.50 -37.02 2.68
C LEU A 308 7.20 -36.20 2.55
N GLN A 309 7.02 -35.25 3.47
CA GLN A 309 5.93 -34.28 3.43
C GLN A 309 6.47 -32.87 3.45
N LEU A 310 5.89 -31.99 2.63
CA LEU A 310 6.15 -30.57 2.65
C LEU A 310 4.89 -29.82 3.06
N LYS A 311 5.05 -28.77 3.86
CA LYS A 311 3.98 -27.85 4.26
C LYS A 311 4.31 -26.45 3.75
N LEU A 312 4.27 -26.29 2.43
CA LEU A 312 4.54 -24.99 1.82
C LEU A 312 3.35 -24.05 2.03
N GLN A 313 3.63 -22.82 2.46
CA GLN A 313 2.62 -21.77 2.54
C GLN A 313 2.32 -21.24 1.14
N PRO A 314 1.06 -21.22 0.69
CA PRO A 314 0.72 -20.62 -0.60
C PRO A 314 0.85 -19.10 -0.56
N VAL A 315 1.17 -18.50 -1.71
CA VAL A 315 1.05 -17.06 -1.93
C VAL A 315 -0.45 -16.71 -2.02
N PRO A 316 -0.98 -15.83 -1.16
CA PRO A 316 -2.39 -15.42 -1.23
C PRO A 316 -2.62 -14.39 -2.34
N PRO A 317 -3.83 -14.31 -2.92
CA PRO A 317 -4.16 -13.28 -3.88
C PRO A 317 -4.18 -11.89 -3.26
N LEU A 318 -3.50 -10.95 -3.92
CA LEU A 318 -3.63 -9.52 -3.72
C LEU A 318 -5.01 -9.05 -4.20
N GLN A 319 -5.69 -8.28 -3.36
CA GLN A 319 -6.92 -7.57 -3.69
C GLN A 319 -6.64 -6.08 -3.62
N VAL A 320 -6.95 -5.34 -4.70
CA VAL A 320 -6.74 -3.90 -4.78
C VAL A 320 -8.11 -3.22 -4.90
N THR A 321 -8.34 -2.20 -4.07
CA THR A 321 -9.55 -1.38 -4.18
C THR A 321 -9.35 -0.36 -5.29
N ARG A 322 -10.29 -0.29 -6.25
CA ARG A 322 -10.24 0.68 -7.34
C ARG A 322 -10.79 2.02 -6.89
N PRO A 323 -10.02 3.12 -6.96
CA PRO A 323 -10.54 4.44 -6.66
C PRO A 323 -11.53 4.89 -7.73
N ARG A 324 -12.55 5.66 -7.33
CA ARG A 324 -13.43 6.38 -8.25
C ARG A 324 -13.02 7.85 -8.28
N ILE A 325 -12.81 8.38 -9.48
CA ILE A 325 -12.42 9.79 -9.70
C ILE A 325 -13.44 10.42 -10.65
N ASP A 326 -14.17 11.42 -10.18
CA ASP A 326 -15.19 12.10 -10.97
C ASP A 326 -15.09 13.62 -10.77
N ALA A 327 -14.70 14.34 -11.81
CA ALA A 327 -14.62 15.80 -11.79
C ALA A 327 -15.95 16.46 -11.42
N TYR A 328 -17.09 15.82 -11.70
CA TYR A 328 -18.40 16.38 -11.37
C TYR A 328 -18.69 16.39 -9.86
N ASP A 329 -18.09 15.49 -9.08
CA ASP A 329 -18.25 15.45 -7.62
C ASP A 329 -17.74 16.76 -6.98
N PHE A 330 -16.72 17.37 -7.59
CA PHE A 330 -16.08 18.59 -7.11
C PHE A 330 -16.57 19.87 -7.79
N ARG A 331 -17.56 19.79 -8.68
CA ARG A 331 -18.10 20.97 -9.39
C ARG A 331 -18.63 22.04 -8.42
N HIS A 332 -19.22 21.59 -7.30
CA HIS A 332 -19.71 22.44 -6.22
C HIS A 332 -18.66 22.72 -5.13
N GLU A 333 -17.38 22.44 -5.39
CA GLU A 333 -16.23 22.83 -4.55
C GLU A 333 -15.31 23.84 -5.25
N ALA A 334 -15.45 24.02 -6.57
CA ALA A 334 -14.70 25.01 -7.34
C ALA A 334 -15.07 26.47 -6.99
N HIS A 335 -14.05 27.33 -6.86
CA HIS A 335 -14.23 28.77 -6.72
C HIS A 335 -14.45 29.45 -8.06
N TYR A 336 -13.84 28.91 -9.13
CA TYR A 336 -14.00 29.38 -10.50
C TYR A 336 -14.43 28.22 -11.38
N ARG A 337 -15.62 28.32 -11.96
CA ARG A 337 -16.16 27.32 -12.88
C ARG A 337 -16.21 27.88 -14.30
N PHE A 338 -15.44 27.29 -15.21
CA PHE A 338 -15.30 27.70 -16.60
C PHE A 338 -16.18 26.85 -17.50
N GLU A 339 -17.13 27.50 -18.14
CA GLU A 339 -18.11 26.94 -19.06
C GLU A 339 -18.21 27.86 -20.30
N TYR A 340 -18.85 27.41 -21.37
CA TYR A 340 -19.25 28.28 -22.47
C TYR A 340 -20.75 28.59 -22.35
N ASP A 341 -21.13 29.85 -22.59
CA ASP A 341 -22.54 30.20 -22.76
C ASP A 341 -23.06 29.82 -24.15
N ASP A 342 -24.38 29.91 -24.35
CA ASP A 342 -25.02 29.56 -25.63
C ASP A 342 -24.55 30.41 -26.81
N LYS A 343 -23.86 31.53 -26.55
CA LYS A 343 -23.27 32.41 -27.57
C LYS A 343 -21.79 32.10 -27.82
N GLY A 344 -21.26 31.02 -27.26
CA GLY A 344 -19.87 30.61 -27.40
C GLY A 344 -18.87 31.50 -26.65
N ARG A 345 -19.32 32.26 -25.64
CA ARG A 345 -18.44 33.10 -24.81
C ARG A 345 -18.06 32.36 -23.53
N ILE A 346 -16.86 32.64 -23.02
CA ILE A 346 -16.39 32.06 -21.75
C ILE A 346 -17.22 32.63 -20.61
N LEU A 347 -17.97 31.75 -19.94
CA LEU A 347 -18.74 31.99 -18.74
C LEU A 347 -17.94 31.48 -17.53
N VAL A 348 -17.74 32.34 -16.54
CA VAL A 348 -17.08 32.00 -15.28
C VAL A 348 -18.07 32.17 -14.15
N THR A 349 -18.41 31.08 -13.46
CA THR A 349 -19.15 31.17 -12.19
C THR A 349 -18.15 31.28 -11.04
N VAL A 350 -18.21 32.39 -10.31
CA VAL A 350 -17.36 32.69 -9.16
C VAL A 350 -18.11 32.41 -7.88
N ARG A 351 -17.41 31.86 -6.88
CA ARG A 351 -17.93 31.77 -5.52
C ARG A 351 -16.86 31.81 -4.44
N GLN A 352 -17.23 32.33 -3.28
CA GLN A 352 -16.40 32.33 -2.06
C GLN A 352 -15.03 32.96 -2.28
N ILE A 353 -14.94 34.01 -3.10
CA ILE A 353 -13.69 34.75 -3.32
C ILE A 353 -13.79 36.11 -2.64
N HIS A 354 -12.80 36.43 -1.80
CA HIS A 354 -12.69 37.76 -1.24
C HIS A 354 -12.56 38.79 -2.36
N GLY A 355 -13.22 39.95 -2.22
CA GLY A 355 -13.15 41.02 -3.21
C GLY A 355 -13.93 40.78 -4.51
N ILE A 356 -14.47 39.58 -4.76
CA ILE A 356 -15.28 39.27 -5.96
C ILE A 356 -16.63 38.68 -5.54
N PRO A 357 -17.75 39.39 -5.78
CA PRO A 357 -19.07 38.87 -5.44
C PRO A 357 -19.40 37.56 -6.17
N ASP A 358 -20.04 36.62 -5.47
CA ASP A 358 -20.51 35.37 -6.07
C ASP A 358 -21.43 35.63 -7.28
N GLY A 359 -21.35 34.77 -8.30
CA GLY A 359 -22.23 34.80 -9.45
C GLY A 359 -21.53 34.55 -10.79
N SER A 360 -22.25 34.82 -11.88
CA SER A 360 -21.78 34.54 -13.23
C SER A 360 -21.17 35.78 -13.89
N TYR A 361 -20.01 35.57 -14.51
CA TYR A 361 -19.19 36.56 -15.20
C TYR A 361 -18.83 36.07 -16.59
N ARG A 362 -18.45 36.98 -17.47
CA ARG A 362 -17.88 36.70 -18.79
C ARG A 362 -16.44 37.14 -18.80
N LEU A 363 -15.58 36.37 -19.46
CA LEU A 363 -14.20 36.80 -19.67
C LEU A 363 -14.18 37.89 -20.75
N GLY A 364 -13.52 39.01 -20.47
CA GLY A 364 -13.40 40.12 -21.40
C GLY A 364 -12.17 40.99 -21.15
N ILE A 365 -12.17 42.16 -21.79
CA ILE A 365 -11.12 43.17 -21.67
C ILE A 365 -11.54 44.21 -20.62
N ALA A 366 -10.60 44.73 -19.84
CA ALA A 366 -10.85 45.82 -18.91
C ALA A 366 -11.53 47.03 -19.57
N THR A 367 -12.32 47.77 -18.80
CA THR A 367 -13.11 48.90 -19.29
C THR A 367 -12.25 50.00 -19.92
N ASP A 368 -11.17 50.39 -19.25
CA ASP A 368 -10.37 51.59 -19.51
C ASP A 368 -8.96 51.30 -20.07
N SER A 369 -8.63 50.04 -20.32
CA SER A 369 -7.34 49.64 -20.89
C SER A 369 -7.51 48.59 -22.00
N GLN A 370 -6.40 48.03 -22.49
CA GLN A 370 -6.41 46.88 -23.41
C GLN A 370 -6.23 45.56 -22.66
N GLN A 371 -6.13 45.58 -21.34
CA GLN A 371 -5.79 44.41 -20.54
C GLN A 371 -6.88 43.34 -20.65
N PRO A 372 -6.56 42.15 -21.21
CA PRO A 372 -7.50 41.03 -21.26
C PRO A 372 -7.58 40.31 -19.90
N ASN A 373 -8.34 39.20 -19.84
CA ASN A 373 -8.48 38.35 -18.66
C ASN A 373 -9.26 38.96 -17.48
N HIS A 374 -10.25 39.81 -17.75
CA HIS A 374 -11.11 40.37 -16.72
C HIS A 374 -12.46 39.65 -16.65
N LEU A 375 -12.93 39.41 -15.42
CA LEU A 375 -14.28 38.97 -15.13
C LEU A 375 -15.23 40.16 -15.19
N CYS A 376 -16.11 40.19 -16.18
CA CYS A 376 -17.12 41.23 -16.36
C CYS A 376 -18.53 40.65 -16.17
N ARG A 377 -19.45 41.35 -15.49
CA ARG A 377 -20.86 40.93 -15.46
C ARG A 377 -21.49 41.01 -16.86
N GLU A 378 -21.14 42.05 -17.60
CA GLU A 378 -21.62 42.34 -18.94
C GLU A 378 -20.48 42.85 -19.82
N LEU A 379 -20.61 42.58 -21.12
CA LEU A 379 -19.66 42.98 -22.14
C LEU A 379 -20.36 43.88 -23.15
N ASP A 380 -19.63 44.86 -23.69
CA ASP A 380 -20.07 45.60 -24.88
C ASP A 380 -19.88 44.76 -26.17
N ALA A 381 -20.23 45.37 -27.31
CA ALA A 381 -20.11 44.72 -28.62
C ALA A 381 -18.65 44.39 -29.03
N SER A 382 -17.67 45.02 -28.39
CA SER A 382 -16.24 44.79 -28.62
C SER A 382 -15.60 43.79 -27.64
N GLY A 383 -16.38 43.22 -26.71
CA GLY A 383 -15.89 42.28 -25.70
C GLY A 383 -15.21 42.95 -24.50
N ARG A 384 -15.42 44.26 -24.29
CA ARG A 384 -14.93 44.99 -23.11
C ARG A 384 -15.94 44.97 -21.98
N CYS A 385 -15.47 44.96 -20.74
CA CYS A 385 -16.30 45.17 -19.57
C CYS A 385 -17.01 46.53 -19.68
N LEU A 386 -18.34 46.55 -19.52
CA LEU A 386 -19.13 47.79 -19.58
C LEU A 386 -18.66 48.82 -18.54
N ALA A 387 -18.58 50.08 -18.96
CA ALA A 387 -18.18 51.17 -18.09
C ALA A 387 -19.12 51.36 -16.90
N GLY A 388 -18.54 51.66 -15.73
CA GLY A 388 -19.27 51.80 -14.48
C GLY A 388 -19.54 50.48 -13.73
N ASN A 389 -19.22 49.33 -14.34
CA ASN A 389 -19.28 48.03 -13.66
C ASN A 389 -17.88 47.60 -13.20
N PRO A 390 -17.76 46.98 -12.01
CA PRO A 390 -16.47 46.46 -11.56
C PRO A 390 -16.00 45.31 -12.45
N SER A 391 -14.72 45.32 -12.80
CA SER A 391 -14.02 44.23 -13.47
C SER A 391 -12.94 43.67 -12.56
N TYR A 392 -12.69 42.36 -12.66
CA TYR A 392 -11.74 41.66 -11.78
C TYR A 392 -10.75 40.86 -12.62
N LEU A 393 -9.47 41.16 -12.53
CA LEU A 393 -8.42 40.40 -13.21
C LEU A 393 -8.38 38.98 -12.64
N ILE A 394 -8.47 37.96 -13.52
CA ILE A 394 -8.40 36.54 -13.10
C ILE A 394 -7.09 35.88 -13.50
N CYS A 395 -6.41 36.37 -14.53
CA CYS A 395 -5.15 35.80 -15.00
C CYS A 395 -4.18 36.89 -15.44
N LYS A 396 -2.90 36.71 -15.12
CA LYS A 396 -1.81 37.57 -15.59
C LYS A 396 -1.13 36.89 -16.77
N GLY A 397 -1.28 37.44 -17.97
CA GLY A 397 -0.51 37.02 -19.13
C GLY A 397 0.96 37.45 -19.05
N TYR A 398 1.80 36.96 -19.97
CA TYR A 398 3.23 37.32 -20.01
C TYR A 398 3.47 38.80 -20.29
N ASP A 399 2.59 39.41 -21.10
CA ASP A 399 2.46 40.85 -21.26
C ASP A 399 1.18 41.32 -20.57
N ALA A 400 1.33 42.23 -19.60
CA ALA A 400 0.22 42.68 -18.75
C ALA A 400 -0.90 43.42 -19.50
N ASN A 401 -0.64 43.91 -20.72
CA ASN A 401 -1.58 44.74 -21.48
C ASN A 401 -2.23 44.00 -22.65
N THR A 402 -1.60 42.92 -23.15
CA THR A 402 -2.01 42.30 -24.42
C THR A 402 -2.12 40.78 -24.37
N SER A 403 -1.52 40.11 -23.39
CA SER A 403 -1.53 38.64 -23.34
C SER A 403 -2.84 38.11 -22.74
N ASP A 404 -3.68 37.53 -23.60
CA ASP A 404 -4.85 36.74 -23.20
C ASP A 404 -4.40 35.34 -22.77
N CYS A 405 -4.62 35.01 -21.50
CA CYS A 405 -4.28 33.71 -20.94
C CYS A 405 -5.10 32.57 -21.54
N PHE A 406 -6.31 32.88 -22.02
CA PHE A 406 -7.26 31.90 -22.54
C PHE A 406 -7.23 31.79 -24.06
N ALA A 407 -6.27 32.47 -24.71
CA ALA A 407 -6.11 32.45 -26.16
C ALA A 407 -6.04 31.00 -26.70
N GLY A 408 -6.91 30.70 -27.67
CA GLY A 408 -7.03 29.38 -28.28
C GLY A 408 -8.01 28.43 -27.58
N SER A 409 -8.68 28.86 -26.51
CA SER A 409 -9.81 28.14 -25.93
C SER A 409 -11.02 28.15 -26.88
N ALA A 410 -11.76 27.04 -26.91
CA ALA A 410 -13.00 26.86 -27.67
C ALA A 410 -13.98 25.93 -26.89
N PRO A 411 -15.26 25.83 -27.26
CA PRO A 411 -16.19 24.91 -26.60
C PRO A 411 -15.63 23.49 -26.48
N GLY A 412 -15.54 22.99 -25.24
CA GLY A 412 -14.99 21.66 -24.89
C GLY A 412 -13.46 21.57 -24.86
N ARG A 413 -12.72 22.65 -25.17
CA ARG A 413 -11.26 22.72 -25.13
C ARG A 413 -10.79 24.01 -24.48
N TRP A 414 -10.08 23.89 -23.38
CA TRP A 414 -9.52 25.01 -22.64
C TRP A 414 -8.02 25.06 -22.84
N LYS A 415 -7.50 26.26 -23.01
CA LYS A 415 -6.07 26.53 -23.01
C LYS A 415 -5.79 27.66 -22.03
N ILE A 416 -4.82 27.43 -21.15
CA ILE A 416 -4.35 28.44 -20.19
C ILE A 416 -2.86 28.61 -20.40
N SER A 417 -2.39 29.83 -20.64
CA SER A 417 -0.96 30.14 -20.70
C SER A 417 -0.71 31.58 -20.27
N GLY A 418 0.01 31.77 -19.17
CA GLY A 418 0.32 33.08 -18.63
C GLY A 418 1.38 32.99 -17.54
N MET A 419 1.62 34.10 -16.84
CA MET A 419 2.51 34.10 -15.68
C MET A 419 1.88 33.36 -14.50
N THR A 420 0.61 33.65 -14.20
CA THR A 420 -0.11 33.07 -13.05
C THR A 420 -1.62 33.36 -13.14
N MET A 421 -2.41 32.78 -12.24
CA MET A 421 -3.87 32.91 -12.18
C MET A 421 -4.33 33.14 -10.73
N ALA A 422 -5.51 33.73 -10.56
CA ALA A 422 -6.09 33.94 -9.24
C ALA A 422 -6.19 32.61 -8.47
N PRO A 423 -5.77 32.57 -7.19
CA PRO A 423 -5.63 31.33 -6.45
C PRO A 423 -6.97 30.65 -6.16
N GLY A 424 -6.97 29.32 -6.11
CA GLY A 424 -8.15 28.53 -5.72
C GLY A 424 -8.35 27.25 -6.51
N VAL A 425 -9.54 26.67 -6.38
CA VAL A 425 -9.98 25.47 -7.10
C VAL A 425 -10.68 25.90 -8.39
N LEU A 426 -10.17 25.45 -9.53
CA LEU A 426 -10.63 25.80 -10.87
C LEU A 426 -11.22 24.56 -11.53
N TRP A 427 -12.43 24.67 -12.06
CA TRP A 427 -13.13 23.58 -12.72
C TRP A 427 -13.46 23.95 -14.16
N PHE A 428 -13.13 23.07 -15.10
CA PHE A 428 -13.27 23.27 -16.54
C PHE A 428 -14.19 22.21 -17.14
N ASP A 429 -15.21 22.64 -17.88
CA ASP A 429 -16.03 21.73 -18.69
C ASP A 429 -15.35 21.43 -20.03
N GLY A 430 -14.55 20.37 -20.09
CA GLY A 430 -13.86 19.93 -21.30
C GLY A 430 -12.42 19.49 -21.06
N ASP A 431 -11.68 19.32 -22.15
CA ASP A 431 -10.22 19.10 -22.12
C ASP A 431 -9.50 20.39 -21.72
N LEU A 432 -8.38 20.28 -21.00
CA LEU A 432 -7.60 21.42 -20.50
C LEU A 432 -6.11 21.26 -20.85
N GLU A 433 -5.59 22.23 -21.59
CA GLU A 433 -4.15 22.43 -21.80
C GLU A 433 -3.64 23.54 -20.88
N ILE A 434 -2.65 23.24 -20.04
CA ILE A 434 -2.02 24.20 -19.13
C ILE A 434 -0.56 24.41 -19.56
N GLY A 435 -0.28 25.60 -20.10
CA GLY A 435 1.03 26.00 -20.58
C GLY A 435 1.97 26.46 -19.46
N SER A 436 3.03 27.17 -19.86
CA SER A 436 4.03 27.70 -18.93
C SER A 436 3.39 28.68 -17.94
N GLY A 437 4.03 28.84 -16.78
CA GLY A 437 3.55 29.70 -15.70
C GLY A 437 3.76 29.09 -14.33
N VAL A 438 3.49 29.88 -13.28
CA VAL A 438 3.49 29.44 -11.89
C VAL A 438 2.08 29.63 -11.31
N TYR A 439 1.37 28.54 -11.11
CA TYR A 439 -0.03 28.54 -10.72
C TYR A 439 -0.19 28.06 -9.27
N HIS A 440 -1.09 28.69 -8.50
CA HIS A 440 -1.40 28.32 -7.12
C HIS A 440 -2.85 27.81 -7.07
N ASN A 441 -3.07 26.71 -7.79
CA ASN A 441 -4.38 26.27 -8.20
C ASN A 441 -4.52 24.74 -8.14
N THR A 442 -5.71 24.30 -7.76
CA THR A 442 -6.19 22.95 -8.07
C THR A 442 -6.91 23.01 -9.42
N PHE A 443 -6.41 22.29 -10.42
CA PHE A 443 -7.04 22.20 -11.74
C PHE A 443 -7.89 20.94 -11.85
N ILE A 444 -9.17 21.13 -12.16
CA ILE A 444 -10.15 20.07 -12.36
C ILE A 444 -10.71 20.19 -13.77
N ALA A 445 -10.66 19.12 -14.56
CA ALA A 445 -11.22 19.10 -15.91
C ALA A 445 -12.14 17.89 -16.09
N THR A 446 -13.32 18.08 -16.70
CA THR A 446 -14.22 16.97 -17.03
C THR A 446 -13.70 16.09 -18.18
N GLY A 447 -12.78 16.63 -18.99
CA GLY A 447 -12.06 15.93 -20.05
C GLY A 447 -10.67 15.46 -19.62
N ASN A 448 -9.69 15.63 -20.50
CA ASN A 448 -8.28 15.32 -20.27
C ASN A 448 -7.52 16.57 -19.81
N ILE A 449 -6.37 16.38 -19.16
CA ILE A 449 -5.42 17.46 -18.84
C ILE A 449 -4.10 17.20 -19.56
N VAL A 450 -3.53 18.23 -20.17
CA VAL A 450 -2.17 18.21 -20.73
C VAL A 450 -1.39 19.41 -20.22
N THR A 451 -0.18 19.21 -19.72
CA THR A 451 0.74 20.32 -19.41
C THR A 451 1.75 20.54 -20.52
N SER A 452 2.20 21.79 -20.71
CA SER A 452 3.20 22.12 -21.74
C SER A 452 4.14 23.25 -21.31
N GLY A 453 5.32 23.31 -21.94
CA GLY A 453 6.34 24.33 -21.65
C GLY A 453 6.93 24.22 -20.24
N ARG A 454 7.38 25.35 -19.69
CA ARG A 454 7.90 25.42 -18.30
C ARG A 454 6.73 25.60 -17.34
N HIS A 455 6.02 24.52 -17.07
CA HIS A 455 4.83 24.50 -16.24
C HIS A 455 5.17 24.23 -14.78
N VAL A 456 4.68 25.09 -13.87
CA VAL A 456 4.75 24.88 -12.42
C VAL A 456 3.38 25.11 -11.81
N SER A 457 2.85 24.13 -11.07
CA SER A 457 1.59 24.29 -10.34
C SER A 457 1.69 23.78 -8.91
N TYR A 458 1.12 24.54 -7.98
CA TYR A 458 0.95 24.18 -6.58
C TYR A 458 -0.54 23.99 -6.28
N ALA A 459 -0.91 22.82 -5.79
CA ALA A 459 -2.21 22.56 -5.20
C ALA A 459 -2.48 23.56 -4.07
N VAL A 460 -3.76 23.87 -3.81
CA VAL A 460 -4.16 24.87 -2.81
C VAL A 460 -3.58 24.56 -1.43
N ASN A 461 -3.62 23.29 -1.01
CA ASN A 461 -3.07 22.84 0.28
C ASN A 461 -1.54 22.83 0.32
N TYR A 462 -0.88 22.64 -0.83
CA TYR A 462 0.57 22.68 -0.91
C TYR A 462 1.07 24.14 -0.84
N ALA A 463 0.44 25.03 -1.59
CA ALA A 463 0.72 26.47 -1.60
C ALA A 463 0.50 27.14 -0.23
N GLY A 464 -0.48 26.65 0.53
CA GLY A 464 -0.78 27.08 1.88
C GLY A 464 -1.08 28.58 1.98
N ALA A 465 -0.84 29.16 3.17
CA ALA A 465 -1.18 30.56 3.43
C ALA A 465 -0.46 31.56 2.51
N ILE A 466 0.76 31.26 2.09
CA ILE A 466 1.58 32.19 1.28
C ILE A 466 1.04 32.26 -0.14
N GLY A 467 0.85 31.11 -0.80
CA GLY A 467 0.39 31.09 -2.19
C GLY A 467 -1.12 31.32 -2.35
N ILE A 468 -1.91 31.18 -1.29
CA ILE A 468 -3.38 31.28 -1.34
C ILE A 468 -3.91 32.53 -0.65
N CYS A 469 -3.69 32.68 0.67
CA CYS A 469 -4.30 33.79 1.43
C CYS A 469 -3.53 35.11 1.31
N ARG A 470 -2.21 35.06 1.09
CA ARG A 470 -1.31 36.22 0.97
C ARG A 470 -0.64 36.29 -0.39
N ASN A 471 -1.33 35.80 -1.42
CA ASN A 471 -0.80 35.77 -2.77
C ASN A 471 -0.52 37.21 -3.26
N SER A 472 0.73 37.54 -3.51
CA SER A 472 1.15 38.90 -3.92
C SER A 472 0.66 39.27 -5.32
N ASP A 473 0.38 38.29 -6.17
CA ASP A 473 -0.13 38.54 -7.51
C ASP A 473 -1.60 38.93 -7.51
N PHE A 474 -2.37 38.40 -6.55
CA PHE A 474 -3.80 38.63 -6.38
C PHE A 474 -4.14 38.97 -4.92
N PRO A 475 -3.67 40.12 -4.40
CA PRO A 475 -3.80 40.45 -2.97
C PRO A 475 -5.25 40.63 -2.52
N ASN A 476 -6.16 40.93 -3.44
CA ASN A 476 -7.58 41.16 -3.18
C ASN A 476 -8.48 40.02 -3.68
N ALA A 477 -7.92 38.89 -4.12
CA ALA A 477 -8.70 37.75 -4.61
C ALA A 477 -8.15 36.43 -4.06
N TYR A 478 -8.75 35.96 -2.97
CA TYR A 478 -8.40 34.69 -2.33
C TYR A 478 -9.66 33.93 -1.88
N PRO A 479 -9.64 32.60 -1.80
CA PRO A 479 -10.79 31.82 -1.35
C PRO A 479 -11.10 31.99 0.14
N LEU A 480 -12.31 32.41 0.48
CA LEU A 480 -12.77 32.71 1.84
C LEU A 480 -12.88 31.45 2.71
N ASP A 481 -13.20 30.32 2.10
CA ASP A 481 -13.36 29.02 2.76
C ASP A 481 -12.03 28.32 3.05
N TYR A 482 -10.96 28.67 2.33
CA TYR A 482 -9.58 28.30 2.67
C TYR A 482 -8.88 29.34 3.55
N CYS A 483 -9.37 30.58 3.60
CA CYS A 483 -8.76 31.69 4.34
C CYS A 483 -9.73 32.35 5.34
N PRO A 484 -10.45 31.60 6.20
CA PRO A 484 -11.39 32.19 7.16
C PRO A 484 -10.63 33.11 8.11
N GLY A 485 -11.02 34.40 8.14
CA GLY A 485 -10.35 35.42 8.96
C GLY A 485 -8.87 35.63 8.60
N GLY A 486 -8.46 35.29 7.38
CA GLY A 486 -7.06 35.41 6.91
C GLY A 486 -6.13 34.27 7.32
N VAL A 487 -6.63 33.23 8.00
CA VAL A 487 -5.86 32.05 8.41
C VAL A 487 -6.10 30.91 7.42
N PHE A 488 -5.04 30.25 6.95
CA PHE A 488 -5.16 29.14 6.02
C PHE A 488 -5.72 27.88 6.70
N LYS A 489 -6.75 27.29 6.09
CA LYS A 489 -7.34 26.01 6.48
C LYS A 489 -7.53 25.14 5.23
N GLY A 490 -6.75 24.07 5.14
CA GLY A 490 -6.83 23.13 4.02
C GLY A 490 -8.15 22.35 3.96
N ARG A 491 -8.52 21.92 2.76
CA ARG A 491 -9.69 21.07 2.49
C ARG A 491 -9.30 19.91 1.56
N PRO A 492 -10.02 18.76 1.56
CA PRO A 492 -9.60 17.58 0.81
C PRO A 492 -9.28 17.83 -0.67
N ILE A 493 -10.17 18.50 -1.42
CA ILE A 493 -9.94 18.79 -2.84
C ILE A 493 -8.70 19.67 -3.09
N GLY A 494 -8.32 20.50 -2.12
CA GLY A 494 -7.11 21.32 -2.17
C GLY A 494 -5.81 20.52 -2.18
N HIS A 495 -5.84 19.20 -1.92
CA HIS A 495 -4.67 18.34 -2.11
C HIS A 495 -4.41 18.02 -3.58
N ALA A 496 -5.42 18.09 -4.46
CA ALA A 496 -5.21 17.86 -5.88
C ALA A 496 -4.51 19.06 -6.52
N VAL A 497 -3.45 18.82 -7.27
CA VAL A 497 -2.92 19.80 -8.23
C VAL A 497 -3.61 19.63 -9.58
N LEU A 498 -3.80 18.37 -10.01
CA LEU A 498 -4.48 18.01 -11.26
C LEU A 498 -5.51 16.90 -11.00
N LEU A 499 -6.73 17.08 -11.49
CA LEU A 499 -7.81 16.10 -11.47
C LEU A 499 -8.51 16.07 -12.84
N ALA A 500 -8.54 14.91 -13.49
CA ALA A 500 -9.14 14.79 -14.82
C ALA A 500 -10.20 13.68 -14.90
N GLY A 501 -11.22 13.95 -15.73
CA GLY A 501 -12.23 12.99 -16.17
C GLY A 501 -13.47 12.95 -15.29
N GLY A 502 -14.59 12.55 -15.87
CA GLY A 502 -15.85 12.46 -15.14
C GLY A 502 -16.93 11.64 -15.85
N TYR A 503 -17.98 11.31 -15.11
CA TYR A 503 -19.11 10.57 -15.65
C TYR A 503 -20.13 11.53 -16.26
N ARG A 504 -20.38 11.38 -17.57
CA ARG A 504 -21.46 12.08 -18.28
C ARG A 504 -22.47 11.07 -18.79
N ASN A 505 -23.72 11.18 -18.34
CA ASN A 505 -24.81 10.25 -18.68
C ASN A 505 -24.43 8.77 -18.39
N GLY A 506 -23.80 8.52 -17.24
CA GLY A 506 -23.36 7.19 -16.81
C GLY A 506 -22.16 6.62 -17.57
N LYS A 507 -21.56 7.37 -18.51
CA LYS A 507 -20.36 6.95 -19.24
C LYS A 507 -19.17 7.80 -18.82
N PHE A 508 -18.08 7.15 -18.46
CA PHE A 508 -16.82 7.84 -18.19
C PHE A 508 -16.24 8.45 -19.48
N ARG A 509 -15.73 9.67 -19.38
CA ARG A 509 -15.12 10.44 -20.48
C ARG A 509 -13.88 11.17 -19.98
N GLY A 510 -12.89 11.34 -20.86
CA GLY A 510 -11.65 12.03 -20.55
C GLY A 510 -10.78 11.26 -19.55
N GLY A 511 -10.18 11.96 -18.60
CA GLY A 511 -9.46 11.38 -17.48
C GLY A 511 -7.99 11.09 -17.73
N ASN A 512 -7.48 11.32 -18.95
CA ASN A 512 -6.05 11.26 -19.18
C ASN A 512 -5.38 12.52 -18.63
N ILE A 513 -4.28 12.35 -17.92
CA ILE A 513 -3.37 13.42 -17.53
C ILE A 513 -2.03 13.16 -18.24
N THR A 514 -1.60 14.08 -19.07
CA THR A 514 -0.30 14.04 -19.75
C THR A 514 0.59 15.14 -19.19
N LEU A 515 1.64 14.77 -18.48
CA LEU A 515 2.67 15.70 -18.03
C LEU A 515 3.70 15.88 -19.15
N GLY A 516 3.71 17.05 -19.76
CA GLY A 516 4.68 17.43 -20.80
C GLY A 516 6.07 17.72 -20.22
N ALA A 517 7.07 17.84 -21.10
CA ALA A 517 8.45 18.08 -20.70
C ALA A 517 8.63 19.38 -19.90
N SER A 518 9.47 19.36 -18.87
CA SER A 518 9.76 20.48 -17.96
C SER A 518 8.58 20.91 -17.06
N THR A 519 7.74 19.94 -16.70
CA THR A 519 6.61 20.13 -15.77
C THR A 519 7.01 19.83 -14.33
N GLN A 520 6.69 20.74 -13.41
CA GLN A 520 6.72 20.49 -11.98
C GLN A 520 5.32 20.68 -11.39
N VAL A 521 4.84 19.70 -10.64
CA VAL A 521 3.55 19.79 -9.95
C VAL A 521 3.73 19.47 -8.49
N TYR A 522 3.13 20.28 -7.63
CA TYR A 522 3.23 20.18 -6.18
C TYR A 522 1.83 19.93 -5.62
N GLY A 523 1.55 18.67 -5.26
CA GLY A 523 0.23 18.18 -4.91
C GLY A 523 -0.10 16.85 -5.59
N ASN A 524 -1.27 16.30 -5.28
CA ASN A 524 -1.71 15.01 -5.79
C ASN A 524 -2.15 15.10 -7.26
N VAL A 525 -1.77 14.08 -8.04
CA VAL A 525 -2.23 13.90 -9.42
C VAL A 525 -3.29 12.79 -9.44
N TRP A 526 -4.52 13.15 -9.78
CA TRP A 526 -5.67 12.26 -9.81
C TRP A 526 -6.20 12.09 -11.23
N ALA A 527 -5.70 11.08 -11.93
CA ALA A 527 -6.12 10.77 -13.29
C ALA A 527 -7.30 9.78 -13.25
N GLY A 528 -8.49 10.21 -13.67
CA GLY A 528 -9.63 9.30 -13.76
C GLY A 528 -9.47 8.20 -14.80
N ASN A 529 -8.50 8.32 -15.71
CA ASN A 529 -8.11 7.29 -16.67
C ASN A 529 -6.60 7.01 -16.63
N MET A 530 -5.81 7.61 -17.52
CA MET A 530 -4.38 7.33 -17.66
C MET A 530 -3.51 8.50 -17.16
N LEU A 531 -2.47 8.21 -16.38
CA LEU A 531 -1.33 9.13 -16.23
C LEU A 531 -0.23 8.78 -17.25
N ILE A 532 0.19 9.78 -18.01
CA ILE A 532 1.27 9.71 -19.01
C ILE A 532 2.28 10.80 -18.63
N SER A 533 3.58 10.45 -18.60
CA SER A 533 4.66 11.42 -18.43
C SER A 533 5.63 11.32 -19.60
N GLY A 534 6.13 12.47 -20.04
CA GLY A 534 7.15 12.58 -21.06
C GLY A 534 8.15 13.70 -20.75
N GLY A 535 9.41 13.50 -21.11
CA GLY A 535 10.49 14.46 -20.84
C GLY A 535 10.94 14.47 -19.38
N ASN A 536 11.40 15.63 -18.87
CA ASN A 536 11.79 15.81 -17.47
C ASN A 536 10.61 16.34 -16.66
N THR A 537 10.04 15.53 -15.77
CA THR A 537 8.88 15.88 -14.95
C THR A 537 9.13 15.62 -13.47
N THR A 538 8.58 16.47 -12.61
CA THR A 538 8.68 16.31 -11.15
C THR A 538 7.31 16.42 -10.51
N ILE A 539 6.95 15.44 -9.67
CA ILE A 539 5.70 15.38 -8.92
C ILE A 539 6.03 15.38 -7.43
N HIS A 540 5.62 16.42 -6.72
CA HIS A 540 5.71 16.51 -5.25
C HIS A 540 4.35 16.17 -4.62
N GLY A 541 3.98 14.90 -4.66
CA GLY A 541 2.68 14.44 -4.16
C GLY A 541 2.35 13.01 -4.60
N TYR A 542 1.19 12.52 -4.18
CA TYR A 542 0.77 11.14 -4.46
C TYR A 542 0.04 11.05 -5.79
N ILE A 543 0.06 9.85 -6.37
CA ILE A 543 -0.50 9.57 -7.68
C ILE A 543 -1.60 8.52 -7.56
N SER A 544 -2.76 8.85 -8.12
CA SER A 544 -3.86 7.91 -8.34
C SER A 544 -4.25 7.94 -9.82
N ALA A 545 -4.29 6.77 -10.45
CA ALA A 545 -4.79 6.63 -11.80
C ALA A 545 -5.79 5.47 -11.88
N ALA A 546 -7.04 5.77 -12.23
CA ALA A 546 -8.17 4.86 -11.98
C ALA A 546 -8.63 4.01 -13.18
N ARG A 547 -8.14 4.29 -14.40
CA ARG A 547 -8.54 3.60 -15.64
C ARG A 547 -10.06 3.33 -15.73
N GLN A 548 -10.85 4.38 -15.54
CA GLN A 548 -12.32 4.25 -15.57
C GLN A 548 -12.90 4.27 -16.99
N SER A 549 -12.06 4.53 -18.02
CA SER A 549 -12.45 4.31 -19.41
C SER A 549 -12.40 2.82 -19.75
N ASN A 550 -13.41 2.32 -20.47
CA ASN A 550 -13.44 0.93 -20.94
C ASN A 550 -12.53 0.67 -22.17
N ASP A 551 -11.56 1.54 -22.44
CA ASP A 551 -10.63 1.38 -23.55
C ASP A 551 -9.46 0.47 -23.16
N ALA A 552 -9.53 -0.78 -23.62
CA ALA A 552 -8.51 -1.80 -23.34
C ALA A 552 -7.16 -1.53 -24.02
N SER A 553 -7.11 -0.65 -25.04
CA SER A 553 -5.90 -0.37 -25.81
C SER A 553 -4.94 0.62 -25.13
N LEU A 554 -5.43 1.39 -24.16
CA LEU A 554 -4.65 2.39 -23.44
C LEU A 554 -3.84 1.74 -22.30
N ARG A 555 -2.59 2.19 -22.13
CA ARG A 555 -1.67 1.80 -21.06
C ARG A 555 -1.02 3.01 -20.42
N HIS A 556 -0.67 2.91 -19.13
CA HIS A 556 0.13 3.93 -18.49
C HIS A 556 1.53 3.85 -19.08
N ASN A 557 2.00 4.96 -19.63
CA ASN A 557 3.32 5.03 -20.24
C ASN A 557 4.09 6.19 -19.62
N TRP A 558 5.08 5.86 -18.81
CA TRP A 558 5.97 6.84 -18.20
C TRP A 558 7.31 6.75 -18.91
N GLY A 559 7.47 7.62 -19.91
CA GLY A 559 8.68 7.77 -20.68
C GLY A 559 9.51 8.97 -20.20
N GLY A 560 10.79 9.03 -20.58
CA GLY A 560 11.68 10.12 -20.18
C GLY A 560 12.14 10.02 -18.72
N SER A 561 12.42 11.16 -18.08
CA SER A 561 12.86 11.26 -16.68
C SER A 561 11.71 11.76 -15.81
N THR A 562 11.13 10.89 -14.99
CA THR A 562 10.06 11.27 -14.03
C THR A 562 10.60 11.17 -12.61
N THR A 563 10.54 12.25 -11.85
CA THR A 563 10.90 12.28 -10.44
C THR A 563 9.64 12.41 -9.60
N ILE A 564 9.46 11.51 -8.64
CA ILE A 564 8.42 11.60 -7.61
C ILE A 564 9.15 11.92 -6.32
N ASP A 565 8.92 13.12 -5.78
CA ASP A 565 9.61 13.61 -4.59
C ASP A 565 8.62 13.81 -3.45
N LEU A 566 8.72 12.92 -2.46
CA LEU A 566 7.88 12.89 -1.28
C LEU A 566 8.62 13.43 -0.05
N THR A 567 9.75 14.08 -0.24
CA THR A 567 10.48 14.76 0.84
C THR A 567 9.93 16.16 1.05
N GLN A 568 10.12 16.69 2.27
CA GLN A 568 9.85 18.10 2.60
C GLN A 568 8.42 18.57 2.27
N LEU A 569 7.43 17.67 2.38
CA LEU A 569 6.04 18.02 2.17
C LEU A 569 5.57 19.02 3.26
N PRO A 570 4.86 20.10 2.90
CA PRO A 570 4.43 21.10 3.87
C PRO A 570 3.33 20.53 4.79
N ASP A 571 3.29 20.98 6.05
CA ASP A 571 2.31 20.50 7.06
C ASP A 571 0.85 20.68 6.63
N SER A 572 0.58 21.69 5.78
CA SER A 572 -0.75 21.95 5.21
C SER A 572 -1.16 20.92 4.15
N PHE A 573 -0.23 20.08 3.68
CA PHE A 573 -0.42 19.06 2.68
C PHE A 573 -0.21 17.65 3.28
N LYS A 574 -1.32 16.93 3.44
CA LYS A 574 -1.34 15.55 3.91
C LYS A 574 -1.76 14.64 2.76
N PRO A 575 -0.83 14.07 1.99
CA PRO A 575 -1.18 13.21 0.88
C PRO A 575 -1.77 11.89 1.39
N GLY A 576 -2.93 11.48 0.86
CA GLY A 576 -3.58 10.22 1.23
C GLY A 576 -5.08 10.29 1.52
N VAL A 577 -5.68 11.48 1.46
CA VAL A 577 -7.16 11.60 1.48
C VAL A 577 -7.70 11.23 0.10
N ASP A 578 -8.48 10.14 0.03
CA ASP A 578 -9.08 9.61 -1.21
C ASP A 578 -10.07 10.63 -1.82
N PRO A 579 -10.02 10.90 -3.14
CA PRO A 579 -11.00 11.74 -3.84
C PRO A 579 -12.46 11.28 -3.65
N GLY A 580 -12.73 10.00 -3.42
CA GLY A 580 -14.09 9.47 -3.28
C GLY A 580 -14.78 9.71 -1.93
N GLN A 581 -14.07 10.22 -0.91
CA GLN A 581 -14.63 10.40 0.45
C GLN A 581 -15.18 11.80 0.72
N GLY A 582 -15.75 12.43 -0.31
CA GLY A 582 -16.56 13.63 -0.17
C GLY A 582 -17.94 13.30 0.40
N GLY A 583 -18.05 13.18 1.72
CA GLY A 583 -19.33 13.25 2.45
C GLY A 583 -19.75 11.97 3.16
N ASN A 584 -19.99 12.10 4.48
CA ASN A 584 -20.67 11.15 5.34
C ASN A 584 -20.18 9.70 5.28
N ASN A 585 -19.02 9.45 5.88
CA ASN A 585 -18.89 8.26 6.69
C ASN A 585 -18.29 8.68 8.03
N GLY A 586 -19.10 8.58 9.09
CA GLY A 586 -18.58 8.40 10.45
C GLY A 586 -17.88 7.04 10.51
N GLY A 587 -16.72 6.95 9.85
CA GLY A 587 -15.93 5.74 9.75
C GLY A 587 -15.58 5.29 11.16
N LYS A 588 -16.13 4.13 11.54
CA LYS A 588 -15.79 3.47 12.80
C LYS A 588 -14.27 3.33 12.85
N LYS A 589 -13.64 4.00 13.83
CA LYS A 589 -12.20 3.96 14.06
C LYS A 589 -11.78 2.50 14.25
N ALA A 590 -10.91 1.99 13.37
CA ALA A 590 -10.37 0.65 13.51
C ALA A 590 -9.52 0.57 14.79
N LEU A 591 -9.70 -0.51 15.54
CA LEU A 591 -8.95 -0.81 16.77
C LEU A 591 -7.82 -1.77 16.42
N THR A 592 -6.57 -1.30 16.47
CA THR A 592 -5.38 -2.14 16.27
C THR A 592 -4.93 -2.66 17.63
N ALA A 593 -4.73 -3.97 17.75
CA ALA A 593 -4.27 -4.55 19.00
C ALA A 593 -2.75 -4.39 19.12
N LEU A 594 -2.27 -3.82 20.23
CA LEU A 594 -0.84 -3.55 20.40
C LEU A 594 -0.02 -4.86 20.43
N PRO A 595 1.09 -4.95 19.66
CA PRO A 595 2.03 -6.05 19.77
C PRO A 595 2.53 -6.18 21.23
N TYR A 596 2.64 -7.42 21.73
CA TYR A 596 3.12 -7.73 23.09
C TYR A 596 2.24 -7.26 24.26
N SER A 597 1.00 -6.82 24.01
CA SER A 597 0.04 -6.47 25.08
C SER A 597 -0.73 -7.66 25.67
N TRP A 598 -0.47 -8.87 25.17
CA TRP A 598 -1.03 -10.09 25.74
C TRP A 598 -0.27 -10.43 27.03
N MET A 599 -0.98 -10.41 28.16
CA MET A 599 -0.46 -10.87 29.44
C MET A 599 -1.51 -11.77 30.10
N ASP A 600 -1.08 -12.96 30.50
CA ASP A 600 -1.75 -13.73 31.55
C ASP A 600 -1.33 -13.11 32.90
N SER A 601 -2.26 -12.46 33.59
CA SER A 601 -1.95 -11.84 34.88
C SER A 601 -1.87 -12.84 36.03
N GLY A 602 -2.03 -14.15 35.76
CA GLY A 602 -2.10 -15.17 36.79
C GLY A 602 -3.37 -15.05 37.64
N VAL A 603 -3.63 -16.10 38.43
CA VAL A 603 -4.83 -16.21 39.27
C VAL A 603 -4.82 -15.10 40.32
N GLY A 604 -5.75 -14.15 40.20
CA GLY A 604 -6.08 -13.25 41.31
C GLY A 604 -6.67 -14.08 42.44
N SER A 605 -5.98 -14.10 43.58
CA SER A 605 -6.48 -14.62 44.86
C SER A 605 -7.75 -13.93 45.30
#